data_AF-A0A645ASU2-F1
#
_entry.id   AF-A0A645ASU2-F1
#
_cell.length_a   1.000
_cell.length_b   1.000
_cell.length_c   1.000
_cell.angle_alpha   90.00
_cell.angle_beta   90.00
_cell.angle_gamma   90.00
#
_symmetry.space_group_name_H-M   'P 1'
#
loop_
_entity.id
_entity.type
_entity.pdbx_description
1 polymer ?
#
loop_
_entity_poly.entity_id
_entity_poly.type
_entity_poly.pdbx_seq_one_letter_code
_entity_poly.pdbx_strand_id
1 'polypeptide(L)' 'MDTTIDYVTDFSQIAAYGVMTTPALVVDGKVVSYGKVLKKEEVVKILQKVRS' A
#
# COMPACT_ATOMS: atom_id res chain seq x y z
N MET A 1 2.84 -19.06 -6.70
CA MET A 1 2.93 -17.66 -7.19
C MET A 1 1.67 -17.01 -6.70
N ASP A 2 1.66 -16.60 -5.43
CA ASP A 2 0.43 -16.22 -4.75
C ASP A 2 0.67 -14.84 -4.17
N THR A 3 0.43 -13.81 -4.99
CA THR A 3 0.39 -12.43 -4.53
C THR A 3 -1.07 -12.12 -4.27
N THR A 4 -1.46 -12.17 -2.99
CA THR A 4 -2.79 -11.75 -2.57
C THR A 4 -2.88 -10.24 -2.66
N ILE A 5 -3.90 -9.74 -3.35
CA ILE A 5 -4.19 -8.31 -3.46
C ILE A 5 -5.55 -8.10 -2.83
N ASP A 6 -5.57 -7.40 -1.70
CA ASP A 6 -6.80 -7.09 -0.98
C ASP A 6 -7.18 -5.63 -1.17
N TYR A 7 -8.44 -5.39 -1.53
CA TYR A 7 -9.01 -4.05 -1.56
C TYR A 7 -9.72 -3.77 -0.23
N VAL A 8 -9.07 -2.97 0.61
CA VAL A 8 -9.57 -2.64 1.96
C VAL A 8 -10.22 -1.26 1.93
N THR A 9 -11.50 -1.22 2.29
CA THR A 9 -12.28 0.02 2.48
C THR A 9 -12.66 0.26 3.94
N ASP A 10 -12.42 -0.73 4.80
CA ASP A 10 -12.69 -0.64 6.24
C ASP A 10 -11.65 0.26 6.92
N PHE A 11 -12.12 1.40 7.41
CA PHE A 11 -11.28 2.37 8.12
C PHE A 11 -10.61 1.80 9.37
N SER A 12 -11.23 0.84 10.06
CA SER A 12 -10.66 0.21 11.25
C SER A 12 -9.42 -0.59 10.89
N GLN A 13 -9.47 -1.33 9.79
CA GLN A 13 -8.33 -2.08 9.27
C GLN A 13 -7.24 -1.14 8.75
N ILE A 14 -7.62 -0.09 8.03
CA ILE A 14 -6.68 0.94 7.53
C ILE A 14 -5.94 1.62 8.70
N ALA A 15 -6.65 1.99 9.76
CA ALA A 15 -6.07 2.59 10.96
C ALA A 15 -5.15 1.63 11.71
N ALA A 16 -5.43 0.31 11.70
CA ALA A 16 -4.56 -0.70 12.30
C ALA A 16 -3.17 -0.77 11.61
N TYR A 17 -3.11 -0.43 10.31
CA TYR A 17 -1.84 -0.25 9.58
C TYR A 17 -1.16 1.10 9.86
N GLY A 18 -1.71 1.97 10.71
CA GLY A 18 -1.18 3.30 11.00
C GLY A 18 -1.41 4.32 9.88
N VAL A 19 -2.30 4.04 8.93
CA VAL A 19 -2.63 4.95 7.84
C VAL A 19 -3.69 5.94 8.30
N MET A 20 -3.33 7.22 8.42
CA MET A 20 -4.27 8.29 8.79
C MET A 20 -4.93 8.96 7.58
N THR A 21 -4.37 8.81 6.38
CA THR A 21 -4.87 9.44 5.16
C THR A 21 -4.79 8.48 3.99
N THR A 22 -5.96 8.15 3.42
CA THR A 22 -6.10 7.35 2.21
C THR A 22 -6.06 8.23 0.96
N PRO A 23 -5.64 7.72 -0.20
CA PRO A 23 -5.28 6.32 -0.49
C PRO A 23 -3.88 5.95 0.03
N ALA A 24 -3.70 4.67 0.36
CA ALA A 24 -2.45 4.11 0.85
C ALA A 24 -2.14 2.76 0.19
N LEU A 25 -0.86 2.41 0.17
CA LEU A 25 -0.35 1.14 -0.34
C LEU A 25 0.46 0.47 0.76
N VAL A 26 0.14 -0.78 1.04
CA VAL A 26 0.82 -1.65 2.01
C VAL A 26 1.37 -2.86 1.26
N VAL A 27 2.62 -3.20 1.50
CA VAL A 27 3.31 -4.35 0.89
C VAL A 27 3.99 -5.11 2.01
N ASP A 28 3.76 -6.42 2.10
CA ASP A 28 4.32 -7.30 3.14
C ASP A 28 4.11 -6.75 4.56
N GLY A 29 2.91 -6.21 4.83
CA GLY A 29 2.54 -5.61 6.12
C GLY A 29 3.14 -4.22 6.39
N LYS A 30 3.96 -3.69 5.48
CA LYS A 30 4.60 -2.38 5.61
C LYS A 30 3.91 -1.31 4.75
N VAL A 31 3.58 -0.18 5.36
CA VAL A 31 3.07 0.98 4.64
C VAL A 31 4.19 1.57 3.78
N VAL A 32 3.97 1.64 2.47
CA VAL A 32 4.95 2.17 1.51
C VAL A 32 4.52 3.50 0.87
N SER A 33 3.24 3.84 0.97
CA SER A 33 2.69 5.13 0.54
C SER A 33 1.37 5.42 1.25
N TYR A 34 1.08 6.69 1.53
CA TYR A 34 -0.19 7.17 2.07
C TYR A 34 -0.44 8.62 1.66
N GLY A 35 -1.71 9.04 1.62
CA GLY A 35 -2.13 10.41 1.32
C GLY A 35 -1.82 10.90 -0.11
N LYS A 36 -1.34 10.04 -1.01
CA LYS A 36 -1.02 10.38 -2.40
C LYS A 36 -1.57 9.33 -3.35
N VAL A 37 -2.28 9.79 -4.38
CA VAL A 37 -2.63 8.95 -5.52
C VAL A 37 -1.36 8.71 -6.34
N LEU A 38 -0.84 7.48 -6.28
CA LEU A 38 0.36 7.08 -7.03
C LEU A 38 0.02 6.86 -8.51
N LYS A 39 0.93 7.29 -9.40
CA LYS A 39 0.89 6.87 -10.80
C LYS A 39 1.44 5.46 -10.97
N LYS A 40 1.09 4.80 -12.08
CA LYS A 40 1.55 3.43 -12.38
C LYS A 40 3.06 3.29 -12.29
N GLU A 41 3.82 4.28 -12.80
CA GLU A 41 5.28 4.23 -12.80
C GLU A 41 5.87 4.33 -11.38
N GLU A 42 5.21 5.08 -10.49
CA GLU A 42 5.64 5.21 -9.09
C GLU A 42 5.41 3.92 -8.31
N VAL A 43 4.26 3.26 -8.54
CA VAL A 43 3.95 1.97 -7.92
C VAL A 43 4.98 0.92 -8.32
N VAL A 44 5.33 0.83 -9.61
CA VAL A 44 6.33 -0.13 -10.10
C VAL A 44 7.69 0.10 -9.42
N LYS A 45 8.14 1.36 -9.30
CA LYS A 45 9.41 1.69 -8.62
C LYS A 45 9.39 1.30 -7.15
N ILE A 46 8.27 1.53 -6.45
CA ILE A 46 8.11 1.13 -5.04
C ILE A 46 8.20 -0.39 -4.92
N LEU A 47 7.46 -1.14 -5.75
CA LEU A 47 7.46 -2.60 -5.71
C LEU A 47 8.84 -3.20 -6.01
N GLN A 48 9.56 -2.62 -6.99
CA GLN A 48 10.95 -3.01 -7.27
C GLN A 48 11.84 -2.79 -6.06
N LYS A 49 11.73 -1.63 -5.40
CA LYS A 49 12.54 -1.27 -4.23
C LYS A 49 12.24 -2.14 -3.00
N VAL A 50 10.98 -2.55 -2.80
CA VAL A 50 10.57 -3.36 -1.63
C VAL A 50 11.02 -4.81 -1.77
N ARG A 51 11.06 -5.35 -3.00
CA ARG A 51 11.53 -6.72 -3.30
C ARG A 51 13.03 -6.82 -3.59
N SER A 52 13.78 -5.73 -3.44
CA SER A 52 15.24 -5.66 -3.64
C SER A 52 16.01 -6.27 -2.48
#